data_AF-A0A9X0U631-F1
#
_entry.id   AF-A0A9X0U631-F1
#
_cell.length_a   1.000
_cell.length_b   1.000
_cell.length_c   1.000
_cell.angle_alpha   90.00
_cell.angle_beta   90.00
_cell.angle_gamma   90.00
#
_symmetry.space_group_name_H-M   'P 1'
#
loop_
_entity.id
_entity.type
_entity.pdbx_description
1 polymer ?
#
loop_
_entity_poly.entity_id
_entity_poly.type
_entity_poly.pdbx_seq_one_letter_code
_entity_poly.pdbx_strand_id
1 'polypeptide(L)'
;MCEDITISNISMRNLIYGPLLFRLGARLRGPKDSTGVGALRRILVPNIVSYNSDASIGNILSGIPGHPIEDIKIANFYIQHKGGISPEQGKIVPPEGVDKYPDPGVFGPMPAHGFFLRHLRHLEMSHVEIAPMAMDGRPAFVLEMWSVRTFSRLPPQLHRLRSRYVMPEIFASV
;
A
#
# COMPACT_ATOMS: atom_id res chain seq x y z
N MET A 1 -6.62 -8.20 17.69
CA MET A 1 -6.74 -6.75 17.44
C MET A 1 -5.35 -6.19 17.27
N CYS A 2 -5.13 -5.30 16.29
CA CYS A 2 -3.84 -4.65 16.04
C CYS A 2 -4.10 -3.14 15.87
N GLU A 3 -3.89 -2.36 16.92
CA GLU A 3 -4.22 -0.93 16.90
C GLU A 3 -3.30 -0.12 17.81
N ASP A 4 -3.26 1.20 17.58
CA ASP A 4 -2.46 2.16 18.35
C ASP A 4 -0.95 1.92 18.26
N ILE A 5 -0.46 1.76 17.04
CA ILE A 5 0.94 1.44 16.77
C ILE A 5 1.59 2.59 16.00
N THR A 6 2.79 2.99 16.44
CA THR A 6 3.67 3.88 15.70
C THR A 6 4.90 3.12 15.22
N ILE A 7 5.17 3.16 13.91
CA ILE A 7 6.34 2.58 13.27
C ILE A 7 7.16 3.74 12.70
N SER A 8 8.26 4.11 13.35
CA SER A 8 8.94 5.37 13.04
C SER A 8 10.45 5.31 13.03
N ASN A 9 11.05 6.21 12.25
CA ASN A 9 12.50 6.46 12.20
C ASN A 9 13.31 5.21 11.83
N ILE A 10 12.87 4.50 10.79
CA ILE A 10 13.50 3.26 10.34
C ILE A 10 14.16 3.48 8.98
N SER A 11 15.43 3.07 8.89
CA SER A 11 16.14 2.93 7.63
C SER A 11 16.28 1.45 7.27
N MET A 12 15.86 1.08 6.05
CA MET A 12 15.89 -0.29 5.55
C MET A 12 16.73 -0.37 4.26
N ARG A 13 17.40 -1.50 4.03
CA ARG A 13 18.24 -1.72 2.85
C ARG A 13 18.08 -3.14 2.31
N ASN A 14 18.18 -3.29 0.98
CA ASN A 14 18.25 -4.58 0.30
C ASN A 14 17.03 -5.48 0.59
N LEU A 15 15.85 -4.88 0.70
CA LEU A 15 14.62 -5.63 0.93
C LEU A 15 14.23 -6.41 -0.32
N ILE A 16 13.70 -7.61 -0.14
CA ILE A 16 13.16 -8.42 -1.24
C ILE A 16 11.77 -7.96 -1.71
N TYR A 17 11.10 -7.09 -0.93
CA TYR A 17 9.81 -6.46 -1.23
C TYR A 17 9.80 -4.99 -0.74
N GLY A 18 8.66 -4.31 -0.85
CA GLY A 18 8.41 -3.03 -0.19
C GLY A 18 8.47 -3.11 1.34
N PRO A 19 8.85 -2.02 2.02
CA PRO A 19 9.04 -2.00 3.48
C PRO A 19 7.74 -2.12 4.30
N LEU A 20 6.56 -1.89 3.70
CA LEU A 20 5.29 -1.95 4.42
C LEU A 20 4.37 -3.05 3.88
N LEU A 21 3.99 -3.96 4.77
CA LEU A 21 2.87 -4.90 4.61
C LEU A 21 1.91 -4.72 5.77
N PHE A 22 0.77 -4.06 5.54
CA PHE A 22 -0.36 -4.07 6.46
C PHE A 22 -1.46 -4.96 5.88
N ARG A 23 -1.65 -6.12 6.49
CA ARG A 23 -2.58 -7.14 6.02
C ARG A 23 -3.53 -7.54 7.14
N LEU A 24 -4.80 -7.22 6.99
CA LEU A 24 -5.87 -7.87 7.75
C LEU A 24 -6.37 -9.07 6.95
N GLY A 25 -6.47 -10.24 7.58
CA GLY A 25 -7.05 -11.45 6.99
C GLY A 25 -7.96 -12.17 7.99
N ALA A 26 -8.77 -13.10 7.50
CA ALA A 26 -9.71 -13.89 8.29
C ALA A 26 -9.29 -15.36 8.30
N ARG A 27 -8.14 -15.65 8.91
CA ARG A 27 -7.66 -17.04 9.09
C ARG A 27 -8.44 -17.81 10.17
N LEU A 28 -9.04 -17.07 11.12
CA LEU A 28 -9.98 -17.56 12.15
C LEU A 28 -9.58 -18.88 12.82
N ARG A 29 -8.31 -19.00 13.24
CA ARG A 29 -7.74 -20.24 13.79
C ARG A 29 -8.11 -20.54 15.26
N GLY A 30 -8.99 -19.75 15.87
CA GLY A 30 -9.47 -19.95 17.24
C GLY A 30 -10.80 -20.70 17.30
N PRO A 31 -11.43 -20.81 18.49
CA PRO A 31 -12.74 -21.44 18.65
C PRO A 31 -13.81 -20.75 17.79
N LYS A 32 -14.62 -21.53 17.07
CA LYS A 32 -15.59 -21.02 16.08
C LYS A 32 -16.61 -20.04 16.67
N ASP A 33 -17.04 -20.28 17.90
CA ASP A 33 -18.13 -19.52 18.53
C ASP A 33 -17.69 -18.14 19.05
N SER A 34 -16.38 -17.87 19.11
CA SER A 34 -15.81 -16.62 19.65
C SER A 34 -14.80 -15.94 18.74
N THR A 35 -14.33 -16.62 17.69
CA THR A 35 -13.30 -16.07 16.79
C THR A 35 -13.93 -15.30 15.65
N GLY A 36 -13.90 -13.98 15.75
CA GLY A 36 -14.26 -13.06 14.68
C GLY A 36 -13.03 -12.53 13.92
N VAL A 37 -13.30 -11.83 12.82
CA VAL A 37 -12.27 -11.03 12.13
C VAL A 37 -11.82 -9.89 13.05
N GLY A 38 -10.51 -9.71 13.19
CA GLY A 38 -9.95 -8.62 13.99
C GLY A 38 -10.03 -7.25 13.30
N ALA A 39 -9.48 -6.24 13.95
CA ALA A 39 -9.25 -4.92 13.37
C ALA A 39 -7.75 -4.63 13.21
N LEU A 40 -7.41 -3.85 12.17
CA LEU A 40 -6.11 -3.20 11.98
C LEU A 40 -6.34 -1.72 11.76
N ARG A 41 -5.99 -0.88 12.74
CA ARG A 41 -6.32 0.56 12.66
C ARG A 41 -5.46 1.46 13.53
N ARG A 42 -5.52 2.77 13.30
CA ARG A 42 -4.79 3.80 14.08
C ARG A 42 -3.29 3.53 14.10
N ILE A 43 -2.73 3.46 12.89
CA ILE A 43 -1.30 3.17 12.68
C ILE A 43 -0.63 4.43 12.12
N LEU A 44 0.44 4.86 12.79
CA LEU A 44 1.26 5.99 12.37
C LEU A 44 2.59 5.49 11.82
N VAL A 45 2.98 6.00 10.65
CA VAL A 45 4.23 5.62 9.97
C VAL A 45 5.02 6.86 9.56
N PRO A 46 5.66 7.57 10.51
CA PRO A 46 6.51 8.71 10.17
C PRO A 46 7.98 8.30 9.95
N ASN A 47 8.63 8.93 8.97
CA ASN A 47 10.08 8.89 8.77
C ASN A 47 10.61 7.47 8.47
N ILE A 48 10.18 6.92 7.32
CA ILE A 48 10.69 5.63 6.82
C ILE A 48 11.51 5.88 5.56
N VAL A 49 12.69 5.28 5.50
CA VAL A 49 13.57 5.36 4.34
C VAL A 49 13.99 3.94 3.95
N SER A 50 13.74 3.56 2.70
CA SER A 50 14.18 2.26 2.15
C SER A 50 15.04 2.47 0.91
N TYR A 51 16.17 1.76 0.82
CA TYR A 51 17.08 1.80 -0.32
C TYR A 51 17.34 0.42 -0.91
N ASN A 52 17.50 0.38 -2.23
CA ASN A 52 17.82 -0.82 -2.99
C ASN A 52 16.84 -1.98 -2.71
N SER A 53 15.55 -1.67 -2.56
CA SER A 53 14.50 -2.68 -2.52
C SER A 53 14.36 -3.35 -3.89
N ASP A 54 14.03 -4.63 -3.90
CA ASP A 54 13.60 -5.30 -5.12
C ASP A 54 12.32 -4.68 -5.70
N ALA A 55 12.08 -4.88 -6.99
CA ALA A 55 10.92 -4.31 -7.67
C ALA A 55 9.71 -5.26 -7.71
N SER A 56 9.88 -6.54 -7.41
CA SER A 56 8.83 -7.57 -7.60
C SER A 56 7.50 -7.21 -6.94
N ILE A 57 7.53 -6.82 -5.65
CA ILE A 57 6.35 -6.46 -4.86
C ILE A 57 6.62 -5.17 -4.09
N GLY A 58 5.79 -4.14 -4.32
CA GLY A 58 5.84 -2.87 -3.58
C GLY A 58 5.22 -2.95 -2.18
N ASN A 59 4.81 -1.81 -1.63
CA ASN A 59 4.09 -1.74 -0.36
C ASN A 59 2.66 -2.24 -0.54
N ILE A 60 2.15 -3.00 0.43
CA ILE A 60 0.79 -3.55 0.41
C ILE A 60 0.07 -3.13 1.68
N LEU A 61 -1.02 -2.39 1.52
CA LEU A 61 -1.98 -2.12 2.57
C LEU A 61 -3.32 -2.71 2.12
N SER A 62 -3.73 -3.82 2.73
CA SER A 62 -4.93 -4.56 2.33
C SER A 62 -5.76 -5.01 3.54
N GLY A 63 -6.98 -4.47 3.63
CA GLY A 63 -8.08 -5.11 4.35
C GLY A 63 -8.64 -6.30 3.57
N ILE A 64 -9.83 -6.75 3.96
CA ILE A 64 -10.67 -7.71 3.23
C ILE A 64 -12.08 -7.13 3.04
N PRO A 65 -12.91 -7.68 2.13
CA PRO A 65 -14.29 -7.25 1.99
C PRO A 65 -15.04 -7.25 3.33
N GLY A 66 -15.76 -6.16 3.62
CA GLY A 66 -16.47 -5.97 4.89
C GLY A 66 -15.61 -5.58 6.10
N HIS A 67 -14.28 -5.73 6.02
CA HIS A 67 -13.35 -5.40 7.11
C HIS A 67 -12.15 -4.59 6.57
N PRO A 68 -12.35 -3.28 6.33
CA PRO A 68 -11.25 -2.43 5.91
C PRO A 68 -10.21 -2.26 7.02
N ILE A 69 -8.98 -1.91 6.64
CA ILE A 69 -8.03 -1.33 7.60
C ILE A 69 -8.26 0.18 7.69
N GLU A 70 -8.08 0.76 8.88
CA GLU A 70 -8.61 2.10 9.17
C GLU A 70 -7.58 3.05 9.77
N ASP A 71 -7.74 4.35 9.54
CA ASP A 71 -7.02 5.41 10.26
C ASP A 71 -5.49 5.23 10.20
N ILE A 72 -4.96 5.13 8.98
CA ILE A 72 -3.53 4.95 8.72
C ILE A 72 -2.94 6.28 8.28
N LYS A 73 -1.84 6.71 8.91
CA LYS A 73 -1.12 7.94 8.52
C LYS A 73 0.31 7.61 8.17
N ILE A 74 0.72 7.94 6.95
CA ILE A 74 2.10 7.77 6.45
C ILE A 74 2.66 9.16 6.17
N ALA A 75 3.81 9.48 6.77
CA ALA A 75 4.46 10.77 6.63
C ALA A 75 5.97 10.62 6.44
N ASN A 76 6.56 11.44 5.56
CA ASN A 76 8.01 11.43 5.30
C ASN A 76 8.52 10.02 4.98
N PHE A 77 7.99 9.47 3.89
CA PHE A 77 8.29 8.11 3.46
C PHE A 77 9.06 8.15 2.14
N TYR A 78 10.23 7.52 2.12
CA TYR A 78 11.04 7.38 0.92
C TYR A 78 11.30 5.91 0.62
N ILE A 79 11.11 5.50 -0.64
CA ILE A 79 11.54 4.20 -1.14
C ILE A 79 12.28 4.34 -2.46
N GLN A 80 13.50 3.81 -2.52
CA GLN A 80 14.19 3.50 -3.77
C GLN A 80 14.12 1.99 -4.04
N HIS A 81 13.68 1.61 -5.24
CA HIS A 81 13.61 0.22 -5.67
C HIS A 81 14.19 0.04 -7.08
N LYS A 82 14.54 -1.20 -7.45
CA LYS A 82 15.22 -1.49 -8.74
C LYS A 82 14.42 -1.07 -9.98
N GLY A 83 13.09 -1.10 -9.91
CA GLY A 83 12.19 -0.86 -11.04
C GLY A 83 12.28 -1.93 -12.14
N GLY A 84 11.91 -1.59 -13.38
CA GLY A 84 12.09 -2.45 -14.55
C GLY A 84 11.00 -3.49 -14.84
N ILE A 85 9.86 -3.45 -14.12
CA ILE A 85 8.74 -4.37 -14.37
C ILE A 85 7.87 -3.85 -15.52
N SER A 86 7.35 -4.74 -16.36
CA SER A 86 6.58 -4.35 -17.54
C SER A 86 5.18 -3.80 -17.19
N PRO A 87 4.59 -2.96 -18.04
CA PRO A 87 3.25 -2.38 -17.82
C PRO A 87 2.12 -3.42 -17.82
N GLU A 88 2.33 -4.60 -18.41
CA GLU A 88 1.38 -5.71 -18.43
C GLU A 88 1.07 -6.20 -17.01
N GLN A 89 2.08 -6.25 -16.12
CA GLN A 89 1.85 -6.60 -14.73
C GLN A 89 0.95 -5.59 -14.01
N GLY A 90 0.94 -4.32 -14.45
CA GLY A 90 0.07 -3.27 -13.94
C GLY A 90 -1.43 -3.51 -14.18
N LYS A 91 -1.78 -4.50 -15.01
CA LYS A 91 -3.17 -4.88 -15.32
C LYS A 91 -3.68 -6.06 -14.48
N ILE A 92 -2.82 -6.66 -13.67
CA ILE A 92 -3.18 -7.80 -12.83
C ILE A 92 -4.10 -7.33 -11.71
N VAL A 93 -5.13 -8.11 -11.43
CA VAL A 93 -5.99 -7.96 -10.24
C VAL A 93 -5.56 -9.02 -9.23
N PRO A 94 -4.85 -8.66 -8.15
CA PRO A 94 -4.41 -9.62 -7.15
C PRO A 94 -5.61 -10.29 -6.45
N PRO A 95 -5.55 -11.58 -6.12
CA PRO A 95 -6.63 -12.25 -5.38
C PRO A 95 -6.84 -11.66 -3.98
N GLU A 96 -8.02 -11.86 -3.40
CA GLU A 96 -8.33 -11.37 -2.05
C GLU A 96 -7.54 -12.08 -0.94
N GLY A 97 -7.30 -13.39 -1.09
CA GLY A 97 -6.49 -14.18 -0.15
C GLY A 97 -6.96 -14.11 1.30
N VAL A 98 -8.27 -14.06 1.55
CA VAL A 98 -8.89 -13.77 2.86
C VAL A 98 -8.40 -14.72 3.97
N ASP A 99 -8.28 -16.00 3.67
CA ASP A 99 -7.94 -17.09 4.59
C ASP A 99 -6.44 -17.46 4.58
N LYS A 100 -5.64 -16.80 3.74
CA LYS A 100 -4.24 -17.16 3.51
C LYS A 100 -3.31 -16.59 4.58
N TYR A 101 -2.08 -17.14 4.64
CA TYR A 101 -1.03 -16.60 5.49
C TYR A 101 -0.69 -15.17 5.06
N PRO A 102 -0.41 -14.24 6.00
CA PRO A 102 -0.11 -12.84 5.68
C PRO A 102 1.34 -12.67 5.15
N ASP A 103 1.67 -13.36 4.06
CA ASP A 103 2.93 -13.22 3.33
C ASP A 103 2.68 -12.43 2.03
N PRO A 104 3.55 -11.45 1.65
CA PRO A 104 3.35 -10.67 0.43
C PRO A 104 3.26 -11.51 -0.85
N GLY A 105 4.03 -12.60 -0.94
CA GLY A 105 4.08 -13.47 -2.11
C GLY A 105 2.79 -14.23 -2.38
N VAL A 106 1.90 -14.35 -1.38
CA VAL A 106 0.58 -14.98 -1.53
C VAL A 106 -0.31 -14.24 -2.53
N PHE A 107 -0.13 -12.93 -2.70
CA PHE A 107 -0.86 -12.15 -3.71
C PHE A 107 -0.32 -12.38 -5.13
N GLY A 108 0.89 -12.95 -5.26
CA GLY A 108 1.58 -13.06 -6.53
C GLY A 108 2.07 -11.69 -7.04
N PRO A 109 2.21 -11.54 -8.37
CA PRO A 109 2.68 -10.30 -8.97
C PRO A 109 1.73 -9.13 -8.66
N MET A 110 2.29 -8.01 -8.20
CA MET A 110 1.51 -6.83 -7.81
C MET A 110 1.47 -5.78 -8.94
N PRO A 111 0.32 -5.11 -9.14
CA PRO A 111 0.14 -4.11 -10.20
C PRO A 111 0.71 -2.74 -9.86
N ALA A 112 1.05 -2.48 -8.60
CA ALA A 112 1.73 -1.25 -8.18
C ALA A 112 3.21 -1.50 -7.90
N HIS A 113 4.07 -0.55 -8.28
CA HIS A 113 5.48 -0.58 -7.87
C HIS A 113 5.75 0.21 -6.58
N GLY A 114 4.84 1.09 -6.16
CA GLY A 114 4.93 1.85 -4.92
C GLY A 114 3.98 1.33 -3.84
N PHE A 115 2.68 1.59 -3.97
CA PHE A 115 1.64 1.19 -3.03
C PHE A 115 0.45 0.53 -3.74
N PHE A 116 0.14 -0.70 -3.34
CA PHE A 116 -1.15 -1.33 -3.59
C PHE A 116 -2.05 -1.16 -2.37
N LEU A 117 -3.18 -0.51 -2.57
CA LEU A 117 -4.09 -0.05 -1.51
C LEU A 117 -5.48 -0.63 -1.76
N ARG A 118 -5.92 -1.55 -0.89
CA ARG A 118 -7.21 -2.24 -1.03
C ARG A 118 -7.98 -2.35 0.29
N HIS A 119 -9.30 -2.11 0.26
CA HIS A 119 -10.16 -2.12 1.46
C HIS A 119 -9.60 -1.26 2.60
N LEU A 120 -9.48 0.05 2.36
CA LEU A 120 -9.06 1.02 3.38
C LEU A 120 -10.15 2.04 3.68
N ARG A 121 -10.10 2.59 4.88
CA ARG A 121 -10.87 3.75 5.31
C ARG A 121 -9.94 4.74 6.03
N HIS A 122 -9.97 6.01 5.64
CA HIS A 122 -9.14 7.07 6.23
C HIS A 122 -7.62 6.82 6.15
N LEU A 123 -7.10 6.70 4.93
CA LEU A 123 -5.66 6.75 4.68
C LEU A 123 -5.21 8.20 4.43
N GLU A 124 -4.23 8.67 5.21
CA GLU A 124 -3.55 9.94 4.98
C GLU A 124 -2.09 9.70 4.61
N MET A 125 -1.61 10.33 3.53
CA MET A 125 -0.23 10.23 3.07
C MET A 125 0.34 11.62 2.80
N SER A 126 1.51 11.92 3.35
CA SER A 126 2.21 13.20 3.15
C SER A 126 3.71 13.00 2.97
N HIS A 127 4.32 13.76 2.06
CA HIS A 127 5.77 13.67 1.76
C HIS A 127 6.22 12.23 1.47
N VAL A 128 5.53 11.58 0.52
CA VAL A 128 5.83 10.23 0.05
C VAL A 128 6.57 10.31 -1.28
N GLU A 129 7.75 9.70 -1.35
CA GLU A 129 8.57 9.62 -2.55
C GLU A 129 8.85 8.15 -2.92
N ILE A 130 8.61 7.82 -4.19
CA ILE A 130 8.85 6.49 -4.77
C ILE A 130 9.82 6.69 -5.93
N ALA A 131 11.02 6.14 -5.80
CA ALA A 131 12.15 6.34 -6.69
C ALA A 131 12.59 5.02 -7.35
N PRO A 132 11.99 4.62 -8.47
CA PRO A 132 12.48 3.50 -9.26
C PRO A 132 13.85 3.83 -9.88
N MET A 133 14.83 2.91 -9.80
CA MET A 133 16.15 3.08 -10.42
C MET A 133 16.12 2.89 -11.94
N ALA A 134 15.40 1.86 -12.40
CA ALA A 134 15.02 1.68 -13.80
C ALA A 134 13.55 2.03 -13.98
N MET A 135 13.16 2.49 -15.17
CA MET A 135 11.75 2.76 -15.47
C MET A 135 10.87 1.54 -15.14
N ASP A 136 9.87 1.71 -14.29
CA ASP A 136 8.87 0.69 -13.97
C ASP A 136 7.61 1.01 -14.76
N GLY A 137 7.11 0.04 -15.53
CA GLY A 137 5.93 0.19 -16.38
C GLY A 137 4.61 0.14 -15.60
N ARG A 138 4.64 -0.29 -14.34
CA ARG A 138 3.47 -0.25 -13.46
C ARG A 138 3.21 1.17 -12.96
N PRO A 139 1.99 1.49 -12.51
CA PRO A 139 1.74 2.72 -11.75
C PRO A 139 2.37 2.67 -10.34
N ALA A 140 2.75 3.84 -9.82
CA ALA A 140 3.26 3.97 -8.46
C ALA A 140 2.21 3.64 -7.40
N PHE A 141 0.93 3.95 -7.70
CA PHE A 141 -0.19 3.71 -6.82
C PHE A 141 -1.30 2.96 -7.56
N VAL A 142 -1.83 1.91 -6.93
CA VAL A 142 -3.08 1.25 -7.35
C VAL A 142 -4.03 1.26 -6.16
N LEU A 143 -5.25 1.75 -6.40
CA LEU A 143 -6.26 1.96 -5.38
C LEU A 143 -7.52 1.15 -5.75
N GLU A 144 -7.85 0.17 -4.91
CA GLU A 144 -9.08 -0.61 -4.95
C GLU A 144 -9.89 -0.29 -3.69
N MET A 145 -10.39 0.94 -3.59
CA MET A 145 -11.07 1.43 -2.40
C MET A 145 -12.34 2.22 -2.70
N TRP A 146 -13.19 2.35 -1.67
CA TRP A 146 -14.48 3.03 -1.74
C TRP A 146 -14.40 4.54 -1.40
N SER A 147 -13.29 5.03 -0.81
CA SER A 147 -13.07 6.46 -0.51
C SER A 147 -11.60 6.79 -0.21
N VAL A 148 -11.06 7.85 -0.83
CA VAL A 148 -9.74 8.46 -0.49
C VAL A 148 -9.96 9.92 -0.09
N ARG A 149 -9.29 10.41 0.96
CA ARG A 149 -9.00 11.85 1.14
C ARG A 149 -7.49 12.07 1.07
N THR A 150 -7.00 12.51 -0.09
CA THR A 150 -5.58 12.83 -0.28
C THR A 150 -5.35 14.31 0.01
N PHE A 151 -4.42 14.63 0.92
CA PHE A 151 -3.83 15.96 1.04
C PHE A 151 -2.40 15.90 0.53
N SER A 152 -2.18 16.18 -0.75
CA SER A 152 -0.84 16.24 -1.31
C SER A 152 -0.36 17.69 -1.42
N ARG A 153 0.70 18.03 -0.67
CA ARG A 153 1.65 19.06 -1.12
C ARG A 153 2.75 18.31 -1.88
N LEU A 154 2.52 18.05 -3.17
CA LEU A 154 3.59 17.53 -4.03
C LEU A 154 4.66 18.62 -4.18
N PRO A 155 5.97 18.28 -4.13
CA PRO A 155 7.02 19.22 -4.50
C PRO A 155 6.83 19.67 -5.97
N PRO A 156 7.14 20.94 -6.34
CA PRO A 156 6.90 21.50 -7.69
C PRO A 156 7.64 20.82 -8.86
N GLN A 157 8.44 19.78 -8.65
CA GLN A 157 9.32 19.20 -9.68
C GLN A 157 8.67 18.09 -10.54
N LEU A 158 7.39 17.76 -10.34
CA LEU A 158 6.69 16.66 -11.05
C LEU A 158 5.73 17.10 -12.17
N HIS A 159 5.85 18.32 -12.69
CA HIS A 159 5.01 18.79 -13.80
C HIS A 159 5.21 18.07 -15.16
N ARG A 160 6.12 17.09 -15.28
CA ARG A 160 6.48 16.45 -16.57
C ARG A 160 6.17 14.97 -16.77
N LEU A 161 5.42 14.33 -15.87
CA LEU A 161 4.91 12.96 -16.10
C LEU A 161 3.43 12.90 -15.70
N ARG A 162 2.55 13.42 -16.57
CA ARG A 162 1.13 13.05 -16.57
C ARG A 162 0.99 11.64 -17.14
N SER A 163 1.38 10.62 -16.37
CA SER A 163 1.02 9.24 -16.65
C SER A 163 -0.12 8.82 -15.71
N ARG A 164 -1.35 9.01 -16.22
CA ARG A 164 -2.58 8.27 -15.90
C ARG A 164 -2.80 7.93 -14.41
N TYR A 165 -3.39 8.88 -13.70
CA TYR A 165 -4.32 8.55 -12.63
C TYR A 165 -5.52 7.84 -13.26
N VAL A 166 -5.78 6.57 -12.91
CA VAL A 166 -7.10 5.98 -13.11
C VAL A 166 -7.90 6.33 -11.86
N MET A 167 -8.55 7.49 -11.89
CA MET A 167 -9.62 7.85 -10.97
C MET A 167 -10.93 7.37 -11.62
N PRO A 168 -11.74 6.52 -10.97
CA PRO A 168 -13.16 6.51 -11.25
C PRO A 168 -13.74 7.83 -10.73
N GLU A 169 -14.42 8.57 -11.60
CA GLU A 169 -15.09 9.82 -11.26
C GLU A 169 -16.07 9.62 -10.11
N ILE A 170 -15.81 10.22 -8.95
CA ILE A 170 -16.86 10.56 -7.98
C ILE A 170 -16.54 11.96 -7.45
N PHE A 171 -17.06 12.97 -8.16
CA PHE A 171 -17.29 14.28 -7.57
C PHE A 171 -18.46 14.18 -6.59
N ALA A 172 -18.28 14.67 -5.38
CA ALA A 172 -19.39 15.17 -4.55
C ALA A 172 -18.89 16.38 -3.74
N SER A 173 -19.29 17.55 -4.24
CA SER A 173 -19.48 18.85 -3.59
C SER A 173 -19.19 18.98 -2.09
N VAL A 174 -18.27 19.89 -1.74
CA VAL A 174 -18.57 21.17 -1.05
C VAL A 174 -17.53 22.22 -1.44
#